data_AF-A0A971SMY1-F1
#
_entry.id   AF-A0A971SMY1-F1
#
_cell.length_a   1.000
_cell.length_b   1.000
_cell.length_c   1.000
_cell.angle_alpha   90.00
_cell.angle_beta   90.00
_cell.angle_gamma   90.00
#
_symmetry.space_group_name_H-M   'P 1'
#
loop_
_entity.id
_entity.type
_entity.pdbx_description
1 polymer ?
#
loop_
_entity_poly.entity_id
_entity_poly.type
_entity_poly.pdbx_seq_one_letter_code
_entity_poly.pdbx_strand_id
1 'polypeptide(L)'
;MNEEKSIRVIVILSDGIRGHLNQSRGVALWLSMMTGAEILEAEVPLLSGAARTRAKAASRKLVHGNRRDARDWLAMADGDAVVRRVGQWFAERDIHEGTREVLIISAGSTPAPYNLALGYIWRCACATVMTPNIVGTDPFDFAIVPEHDYPDRKPNVLVTLGSPNSIMKDELKKQGEALLKEYPANSSKIWSILIGGDDGNYSVSPSWIKKRIGHIMKIAEQEDADLYITTSRRTPPGSVETLKYIASHSSAVRYLLIASESDFNPIPA
;
A
#
# COMPACT_ATOMS: atom_id res chain seq x y z
N MET A 1 -37.56 9.37 -3.35
CA MET A 1 -36.09 9.55 -3.28
C MET A 1 -35.59 8.46 -2.36
N ASN A 2 -35.07 7.36 -2.92
CA ASN A 2 -34.30 6.44 -2.10
C ASN A 2 -33.05 7.22 -1.70
N GLU A 3 -32.90 7.56 -0.42
CA GLU A 3 -31.58 7.82 0.12
C GLU A 3 -30.78 6.54 -0.14
N GLU A 4 -30.00 6.54 -1.21
CA GLU A 4 -29.04 5.48 -1.45
C GLU A 4 -28.15 5.44 -0.21
N LYS A 5 -28.29 4.35 0.56
CA LYS A 5 -27.45 4.07 1.72
C LYS A 5 -26.02 3.92 1.22
N SER A 6 -25.32 5.05 1.15
CA SER A 6 -23.94 5.18 0.75
C SER A 6 -23.05 4.98 1.96
N ILE A 7 -21.88 4.39 1.75
CA ILE A 7 -20.83 4.36 2.77
C ILE A 7 -20.49 5.83 3.08
N ARG A 8 -20.50 6.23 4.36
CA ARG A 8 -20.14 7.57 4.81
C ARG A 8 -18.76 7.62 5.45
N VAL A 9 -18.29 6.52 6.02
CA VAL A 9 -16.98 6.44 6.67
C VAL A 9 -16.27 5.15 6.28
N ILE A 10 -15.00 5.29 5.89
CA ILE A 10 -14.08 4.19 5.64
C ILE A 10 -12.97 4.26 6.69
N VAL A 11 -12.84 3.21 7.50
CA VAL A 11 -11.77 3.10 8.51
C VAL A 11 -10.69 2.16 7.97
N ILE A 12 -9.50 2.71 7.70
CA ILE A 12 -8.31 1.95 7.34
C ILE A 12 -7.59 1.53 8.62
N LEU A 13 -7.32 0.23 8.74
CA LEU A 13 -6.46 -0.31 9.79
C LEU A 13 -5.09 -0.70 9.22
N SER A 14 -4.03 -0.14 9.80
CA SER A 14 -2.66 -0.23 9.29
C SER A 14 -1.72 -0.91 10.27
N ASP A 15 -0.79 -1.72 9.78
CA ASP A 15 0.36 -2.23 10.53
C ASP A 15 1.65 -1.43 10.29
N GLY A 16 1.54 -0.24 9.69
CA GLY A 16 2.67 0.64 9.38
C GLY A 16 3.49 0.20 8.15
N ILE A 17 3.16 -0.93 7.52
CA ILE A 17 3.83 -1.36 6.28
C ILE A 17 3.30 -0.53 5.11
N ARG A 18 4.19 0.28 4.50
CA ARG A 18 3.83 1.22 3.41
C ARG A 18 3.03 0.58 2.27
N GLY A 19 3.44 -0.60 1.81
CA GLY A 19 2.76 -1.31 0.73
C GLY A 19 1.35 -1.79 1.10
N HIS A 20 1.10 -2.13 2.37
CA HIS A 20 -0.24 -2.48 2.85
C HIS A 20 -1.12 -1.23 2.94
N LEU A 21 -0.57 -0.16 3.52
CA LEU A 21 -1.29 1.10 3.68
C LEU A 21 -1.68 1.71 2.33
N ASN A 22 -0.77 1.73 1.35
CA ASN A 22 -1.07 2.27 0.02
C ASN A 22 -2.16 1.47 -0.70
N GLN A 23 -2.18 0.15 -0.54
CA GLN A 23 -3.26 -0.69 -1.10
C GLN A 23 -4.62 -0.38 -0.48
N SER A 24 -4.68 -0.26 0.85
CA SER A 24 -5.92 0.09 1.56
C SER A 24 -6.39 1.50 1.20
N ARG A 25 -5.46 2.47 1.14
CA ARG A 25 -5.72 3.85 0.71
C ARG A 25 -6.20 3.93 -0.73
N GLY A 26 -5.64 3.13 -1.64
CA GLY A 26 -6.06 3.06 -3.03
C GLY A 26 -7.53 2.71 -3.14
N VAL A 27 -7.95 1.60 -2.51
CA VAL A 27 -9.37 1.21 -2.47
C VAL A 27 -10.23 2.29 -1.81
N ALA A 28 -9.82 2.78 -0.63
CA ALA A 28 -10.57 3.76 0.12
C ALA A 28 -10.77 5.08 -0.67
N LEU A 29 -9.75 5.53 -1.41
CA LEU A 29 -9.82 6.73 -2.25
C LEU A 29 -10.88 6.59 -3.33
N TRP A 30 -10.86 5.50 -4.09
CA TRP A 30 -11.85 5.27 -5.15
C TRP A 30 -13.27 5.16 -4.59
N LEU A 31 -13.46 4.46 -3.47
CA LEU A 31 -14.75 4.40 -2.79
C LEU A 31 -15.19 5.77 -2.29
N SER A 32 -14.31 6.54 -1.66
CA SER A 32 -14.57 7.91 -1.19
C SER A 32 -14.99 8.83 -2.33
N MET A 33 -14.33 8.77 -3.48
CA MET A 33 -14.74 9.55 -4.66
C MET A 33 -16.12 9.20 -5.19
N MET A 34 -16.52 7.92 -5.11
CA MET A 34 -17.83 7.47 -5.55
C MET A 34 -18.95 7.78 -4.55
N THR A 35 -18.64 7.76 -3.25
CA THR A 35 -19.64 7.76 -2.17
C THR A 35 -19.69 9.05 -1.38
N GLY A 36 -18.65 9.88 -1.45
CA GLY A 36 -18.40 11.00 -0.55
C GLY A 36 -17.89 10.58 0.83
N ALA A 37 -17.53 9.30 1.04
CA ALA A 37 -17.12 8.82 2.35
C ALA A 37 -15.85 9.50 2.88
N GLU A 38 -15.85 9.85 4.16
CA GLU A 38 -14.64 10.28 4.87
C GLU A 38 -13.72 9.07 5.13
N ILE A 39 -12.41 9.26 4.95
CA ILE A 39 -11.40 8.23 5.21
C ILE A 39 -10.72 8.53 6.54
N LEU A 40 -10.75 7.56 7.45
CA LEU A 40 -10.08 7.61 8.75
C LEU A 40 -9.04 6.50 8.83
N GLU A 41 -7.89 6.78 9.45
CA GLU A 41 -6.79 5.81 9.51
C GLU A 41 -6.33 5.59 10.96
N ALA A 42 -6.26 4.34 11.37
CA ALA A 42 -5.71 3.93 12.65
C ALA A 42 -4.61 2.88 12.48
N GLU A 43 -3.57 2.97 13.30
CA GLU A 43 -2.60 1.90 13.45
C GLU A 43 -3.12 0.84 14.43
N VAL A 44 -2.87 -0.43 14.11
CA VAL A 44 -3.14 -1.55 15.02
C VAL A 44 -1.90 -1.86 15.87
N PRO A 45 -2.06 -2.44 17.07
CA PRO A 45 -0.94 -2.85 17.90
C PRO A 45 0.02 -3.81 17.17
N LEU A 46 1.32 -3.48 17.22
CA LEU A 46 2.40 -4.30 16.68
C LEU A 46 2.94 -5.25 17.75
N LEU A 47 2.29 -6.41 17.87
CA LEU A 47 2.70 -7.44 18.82
C LEU A 47 4.01 -8.11 18.38
N SER A 48 4.83 -8.49 19.36
CA SER A 48 6.09 -9.21 19.15
C SER A 48 6.15 -10.53 19.94
N GLY A 49 7.12 -11.39 19.61
CA GLY A 49 7.41 -12.63 20.34
C GLY A 49 6.20 -13.53 20.58
N ALA A 50 6.07 -14.05 21.81
CA ALA A 50 5.01 -14.98 22.21
C ALA A 50 3.60 -14.35 22.12
N ALA A 51 3.47 -13.05 22.40
CA ALA A 51 2.19 -12.35 22.31
C ALA A 51 1.66 -12.37 20.86
N ARG A 52 2.53 -12.07 19.88
CA ARG A 52 2.20 -12.14 18.45
C ARG A 52 1.73 -13.54 18.04
N THR A 53 2.48 -14.57 18.44
CA THR A 53 2.15 -15.96 18.10
C THR A 53 0.82 -16.38 18.69
N ARG A 54 0.55 -16.00 19.95
CA ARG A 54 -0.72 -16.28 20.63
C ARG A 54 -1.89 -15.56 19.95
N ALA A 55 -1.75 -14.27 19.66
CA ALA A 55 -2.76 -13.47 18.97
C ALA A 55 -3.10 -14.05 17.58
N LYS A 56 -2.07 -14.43 16.82
CA LYS A 56 -2.24 -15.12 15.52
C LYS A 56 -2.96 -16.45 15.66
N ALA A 57 -2.58 -17.29 16.63
CA ALA A 57 -3.24 -18.59 16.79
C ALA A 57 -4.72 -18.41 17.19
N ALA A 58 -5.01 -17.48 18.09
CA ALA A 58 -6.36 -17.23 18.58
C ALA A 58 -7.27 -16.57 17.53
N SER A 59 -6.73 -15.84 16.54
CA SER A 59 -7.55 -15.15 15.54
C SER A 59 -8.34 -16.10 14.65
N ARG A 60 -7.98 -17.39 14.59
CA ARG A 60 -8.79 -18.43 13.92
C ARG A 60 -10.20 -18.52 14.49
N LYS A 61 -10.39 -18.20 15.78
CA LYS A 61 -11.73 -18.16 16.40
C LYS A 61 -12.63 -17.09 15.79
N LEU A 62 -12.04 -16.03 15.22
CA LEU A 62 -12.80 -14.97 14.58
C LEU A 62 -13.42 -15.41 13.25
N VAL A 63 -12.94 -16.47 12.60
CA VAL A 63 -13.44 -16.90 11.27
C VAL A 63 -14.93 -17.29 11.32
N HIS A 64 -15.35 -17.94 12.41
CA HIS A 64 -16.74 -18.30 12.67
C HIS A 64 -17.21 -17.70 14.00
N GLY A 65 -16.59 -16.58 14.38
CA GLY A 65 -16.74 -16.00 15.70
C GLY A 65 -17.99 -15.15 15.84
N ASN A 66 -18.13 -14.56 17.01
CA ASN A 66 -19.16 -13.58 17.30
C ASN A 66 -18.56 -12.39 18.08
N ARG A 67 -19.43 -11.47 18.51
CA ARG A 67 -19.06 -10.28 19.26
C ARG A 67 -18.28 -10.55 20.55
N ARG A 68 -18.55 -11.67 21.23
CA ARG A 68 -17.81 -12.07 22.43
C ARG A 68 -16.39 -12.51 22.08
N ASP A 69 -16.25 -13.40 21.09
CA ASP A 69 -14.93 -13.86 20.62
C ASP A 69 -14.07 -12.68 20.15
N ALA A 70 -14.68 -11.71 19.47
CA ALA A 70 -14.03 -10.47 19.06
C ALA A 70 -13.50 -9.64 20.24
N ARG A 71 -14.31 -9.43 21.27
CA ARG A 71 -13.91 -8.70 22.49
C ARG A 71 -12.77 -9.43 23.22
N ASP A 72 -12.91 -10.73 23.41
CA ASP A 72 -11.90 -11.55 24.08
C ASP A 72 -10.57 -11.53 23.31
N TRP A 73 -10.63 -11.60 21.98
CA TRP A 73 -9.45 -11.53 21.13
C TRP A 73 -8.80 -10.14 21.17
N LEU A 74 -9.58 -9.06 21.08
CA LEU A 74 -9.06 -7.69 21.13
C LEU A 74 -8.38 -7.38 22.47
N ALA A 75 -8.98 -7.79 23.59
CA ALA A 75 -8.36 -7.63 24.90
C ALA A 75 -7.02 -8.38 24.99
N MET A 76 -6.94 -9.58 24.42
CA MET A 76 -5.69 -10.37 24.37
C MET A 76 -4.64 -9.77 23.42
N ALA A 77 -5.07 -9.07 22.37
CA ALA A 77 -4.22 -8.51 21.33
C ALA A 77 -3.88 -7.02 21.55
N ASP A 78 -4.02 -6.50 22.77
CA ASP A 78 -3.81 -5.08 23.11
C ASP A 78 -4.65 -4.10 22.26
N GLY A 79 -5.81 -4.54 21.79
CA GLY A 79 -6.70 -3.83 20.86
C GLY A 79 -7.52 -2.70 21.49
N ASP A 80 -7.48 -2.51 22.80
CA ASP A 80 -8.34 -1.55 23.50
C ASP A 80 -8.17 -0.11 23.01
N ALA A 81 -6.94 0.28 22.65
CA ALA A 81 -6.66 1.62 22.13
C ALA A 81 -7.34 1.88 20.79
N VAL A 82 -7.29 0.91 19.86
CA VAL A 82 -7.94 1.04 18.55
C VAL A 82 -9.46 0.99 18.69
N VAL A 83 -10.00 0.15 19.59
CA VAL A 83 -11.45 0.11 19.87
C VAL A 83 -11.94 1.46 20.38
N ARG A 84 -11.25 2.07 21.36
CA ARG A 84 -11.62 3.40 21.88
C ARG A 84 -11.53 4.47 20.80
N ARG A 85 -10.47 4.45 19.98
CA ARG A 85 -10.28 5.43 18.90
C ARG A 85 -11.41 5.36 17.87
N VAL A 86 -11.72 4.17 17.39
CA VAL A 86 -12.80 3.96 16.41
C VAL A 86 -14.16 4.34 17.02
N GLY A 87 -14.41 3.96 18.27
CA GLY A 87 -15.65 4.34 18.96
C GLY A 87 -15.80 5.84 19.16
N GLN A 88 -14.71 6.55 19.47
CA GLN A 88 -14.70 8.01 19.53
C GLN A 88 -15.08 8.62 18.17
N TRP A 89 -14.45 8.18 17.08
CA TRP A 89 -14.76 8.69 15.74
C TRP A 89 -16.21 8.47 15.33
N PHE A 90 -16.76 7.31 15.68
CA PHE A 90 -18.16 7.00 15.40
C PHE A 90 -19.10 7.87 16.23
N ALA A 91 -18.82 8.08 17.52
CA ALA A 91 -19.59 8.99 18.36
C ALA A 91 -19.56 10.44 17.83
N GLU A 92 -18.41 10.93 17.39
CA GLU A 92 -18.25 12.26 16.78
C GLU A 92 -19.05 12.44 15.49
N ARG A 93 -19.41 11.34 14.81
CA ARG A 93 -20.09 11.33 13.51
C ARG A 93 -21.53 10.83 13.58
N ASP A 94 -22.03 10.62 14.80
CA ASP A 94 -23.35 10.05 15.07
C ASP A 94 -23.57 8.69 14.38
N ILE A 95 -22.53 7.86 14.37
CA ILE A 95 -22.55 6.51 13.82
C ILE A 95 -22.96 5.53 14.91
N HIS A 96 -23.99 4.74 14.62
CA HIS A 96 -24.51 3.72 15.52
C HIS A 96 -24.14 2.31 15.05
N GLU A 97 -24.04 1.40 16.02
CA GLU A 97 -23.82 -0.03 15.74
C GLU A 97 -24.89 -0.58 14.77
N GLY A 98 -24.46 -1.37 13.79
CA GLY A 98 -25.34 -2.01 12.82
C GLY A 98 -25.72 -1.13 11.63
N THR A 99 -25.19 0.09 11.55
CA THR A 99 -25.34 0.90 10.33
C THR A 99 -24.58 0.26 9.16
N ARG A 100 -25.10 0.50 7.95
CA ARG A 100 -24.43 0.15 6.68
C ARG A 100 -23.56 1.28 6.13
N GLU A 101 -23.42 2.37 6.89
CA GLU A 101 -22.68 3.57 6.50
C GLU A 101 -21.16 3.44 6.74
N VAL A 102 -20.69 2.33 7.33
CA VAL A 102 -19.29 2.12 7.71
C VAL A 102 -18.70 0.93 6.98
N LEU A 103 -17.50 1.14 6.43
CA LEU A 103 -16.61 0.09 5.95
C LEU A 103 -15.30 0.12 6.74
N ILE A 104 -14.89 -1.02 7.29
CA ILE A 104 -13.54 -1.20 7.83
C ILE A 104 -12.70 -1.96 6.82
N ILE A 105 -11.53 -1.41 6.45
CA ILE A 105 -10.65 -1.97 5.43
C ILE A 105 -9.23 -2.16 5.96
N SER A 106 -8.58 -3.24 5.55
CA SER A 106 -7.19 -3.47 5.91
C SER A 106 -6.46 -4.37 4.92
N ALA A 107 -5.19 -4.08 4.72
CA ALA A 107 -4.25 -4.92 3.99
C ALA A 107 -3.26 -5.59 4.95
N GLY A 108 -2.94 -6.86 4.71
CA GLY A 108 -1.96 -7.60 5.48
C GLY A 108 -2.53 -8.47 6.59
N SER A 109 -1.73 -9.45 7.01
CA SER A 109 -2.14 -10.45 8.02
C SER A 109 -2.20 -9.92 9.46
N THR A 110 -1.55 -8.79 9.75
CA THR A 110 -1.53 -8.19 11.09
C THR A 110 -2.82 -7.41 11.39
N PRO A 111 -3.30 -6.49 10.53
CA PRO A 111 -4.53 -5.74 10.80
C PRO A 111 -5.82 -6.52 10.50
N ALA A 112 -5.78 -7.55 9.64
CA ALA A 112 -6.94 -8.37 9.27
C ALA A 112 -7.81 -8.87 10.45
N PRO A 113 -7.26 -9.45 11.54
CA PRO A 113 -8.09 -9.88 12.66
C PRO A 113 -8.66 -8.72 13.50
N TYR A 114 -7.99 -7.56 13.57
CA TYR A 114 -8.58 -6.36 14.19
C TYR A 114 -9.76 -5.83 13.37
N ASN A 115 -9.64 -5.87 12.04
CA ASN A 115 -10.72 -5.50 11.12
C ASN A 115 -11.97 -6.35 11.38
N LEU A 116 -11.83 -7.69 11.34
CA LEU A 116 -12.93 -8.60 11.65
C LEU A 116 -13.51 -8.38 13.05
N ALA A 117 -12.65 -8.25 14.07
CA ALA A 117 -13.10 -8.07 15.45
C ALA A 117 -13.89 -6.76 15.64
N LEU A 118 -13.45 -5.66 15.02
CA LEU A 118 -14.19 -4.40 15.03
C LEU A 118 -15.49 -4.50 14.24
N GLY A 119 -15.50 -5.22 13.11
CA GLY A 119 -16.71 -5.58 12.36
C GLY A 119 -17.75 -6.26 13.23
N TYR A 120 -17.35 -7.25 14.04
CA TYR A 120 -18.25 -7.90 14.99
C TYR A 120 -18.73 -6.96 16.11
N ILE A 121 -17.87 -6.06 16.62
CA ILE A 121 -18.22 -5.12 17.69
C ILE A 121 -19.23 -4.08 17.21
N TRP A 122 -19.05 -3.57 15.99
CA TRP A 122 -19.83 -2.47 15.43
C TRP A 122 -20.91 -2.92 14.43
N ARG A 123 -20.94 -4.21 14.10
CA ARG A 123 -21.86 -4.82 13.12
C ARG A 123 -21.87 -4.07 11.79
N CYS A 124 -20.69 -3.67 11.34
CA CYS A 124 -20.47 -2.95 10.09
C CYS A 124 -19.75 -3.84 9.06
N ALA A 125 -19.66 -3.37 7.81
CA ALA A 125 -19.00 -4.12 6.75
C ALA A 125 -17.47 -4.12 6.93
N CYS A 126 -16.85 -5.24 6.58
CA CYS A 126 -15.41 -5.46 6.63
C CYS A 126 -14.87 -5.92 5.28
N ALA A 127 -13.79 -5.28 4.81
CA ALA A 127 -13.08 -5.69 3.61
C ALA A 127 -11.58 -5.92 3.87
N THR A 128 -11.02 -6.94 3.21
CA THR A 128 -9.56 -7.14 3.18
C THR A 128 -8.99 -6.85 1.79
N VAL A 129 -7.79 -6.29 1.74
CA VAL A 129 -7.05 -6.05 0.49
C VAL A 129 -5.81 -6.94 0.51
N MET A 130 -5.74 -7.95 -0.36
CA MET A 130 -4.91 -9.16 -0.32
C MET A 130 -5.46 -10.30 0.56
N THR A 131 -4.85 -11.48 0.48
CA THR A 131 -5.24 -12.66 1.28
C THR A 131 -4.50 -12.68 2.63
N PRO A 132 -5.18 -12.56 3.78
CA PRO A 132 -4.55 -12.73 5.08
C PRO A 132 -4.23 -14.20 5.38
N ASN A 133 -3.02 -14.50 5.83
CA ASN A 133 -2.51 -15.87 5.97
C ASN A 133 -3.31 -16.77 6.94
N ILE A 134 -3.91 -16.20 7.99
CA ILE A 134 -4.53 -16.99 9.08
C ILE A 134 -6.04 -17.07 8.97
N VAL A 135 -6.69 -15.95 8.69
CA VAL A 135 -8.15 -15.84 8.67
C VAL A 135 -8.73 -16.04 7.27
N GLY A 136 -7.88 -16.02 6.23
CA GLY A 136 -8.32 -16.12 4.83
C GLY A 136 -9.22 -14.96 4.42
N THR A 137 -9.95 -15.14 3.32
CA THR A 137 -10.89 -14.15 2.77
C THR A 137 -12.35 -14.39 3.18
N ASP A 138 -12.69 -15.62 3.55
CA ASP A 138 -14.07 -16.05 3.86
C ASP A 138 -14.80 -15.24 4.95
N PRO A 139 -14.17 -14.82 6.05
CA PRO A 139 -14.89 -14.11 7.11
C PRO A 139 -15.17 -12.62 6.81
N PHE A 140 -14.67 -12.10 5.69
CA PHE A 140 -14.91 -10.71 5.29
C PHE A 140 -16.13 -10.61 4.38
N ASP A 141 -16.86 -9.49 4.47
CA ASP A 141 -17.95 -9.18 3.52
C ASP A 141 -17.41 -9.04 2.09
N PHE A 142 -16.19 -8.50 1.95
CA PHE A 142 -15.49 -8.39 0.67
C PHE A 142 -13.97 -8.63 0.81
N ALA A 143 -13.36 -9.20 -0.21
CA ALA A 143 -11.92 -9.37 -0.33
C ALA A 143 -11.45 -8.89 -1.70
N ILE A 144 -10.51 -7.96 -1.74
CA ILE A 144 -9.97 -7.38 -2.96
C ILE A 144 -8.56 -7.95 -3.12
N VAL A 145 -8.39 -8.92 -4.02
CA VAL A 145 -7.16 -9.71 -4.08
C VAL A 145 -6.54 -9.63 -5.47
N PRO A 146 -5.25 -9.29 -5.61
CA PRO A 146 -4.59 -9.30 -6.90
C PRO A 146 -4.56 -10.69 -7.55
N GLU A 147 -4.64 -10.74 -8.88
CA GLU A 147 -4.64 -11.98 -9.67
C GLU A 147 -3.36 -12.80 -9.44
N HIS A 148 -2.22 -12.13 -9.26
CA HIS A 148 -0.93 -12.78 -9.01
C HIS A 148 -0.82 -13.47 -7.63
N ASP A 149 -1.77 -13.23 -6.72
CA ASP A 149 -1.90 -13.99 -5.47
C ASP A 149 -2.70 -15.30 -5.66
N TYR A 150 -3.18 -15.56 -6.88
CA TYR A 150 -3.97 -16.74 -7.26
C TYR A 150 -5.17 -17.02 -6.33
N PRO A 151 -6.06 -16.05 -6.09
CA PRO A 151 -7.18 -16.24 -5.19
C PRO A 151 -8.20 -17.25 -5.72
N ASP A 152 -8.82 -17.99 -4.80
CA ASP A 152 -10.03 -18.77 -5.10
C ASP A 152 -11.15 -17.85 -5.59
N ARG A 153 -11.90 -18.29 -6.61
CA ARG A 153 -13.08 -17.58 -7.08
C ARG A 153 -14.24 -17.81 -6.11
N LYS A 154 -14.59 -16.78 -5.33
CA LYS A 154 -15.68 -16.80 -4.35
C LYS A 154 -16.58 -15.56 -4.51
N PRO A 155 -17.85 -15.60 -4.09
CA PRO A 155 -18.77 -14.47 -4.26
C PRO A 155 -18.32 -13.17 -3.59
N ASN A 156 -17.55 -13.25 -2.50
CA ASN A 156 -17.03 -12.09 -1.78
C ASN A 156 -15.64 -11.64 -2.28
N VAL A 157 -15.04 -12.34 -3.26
CA VAL A 157 -13.70 -12.03 -3.76
C VAL A 157 -13.77 -11.25 -5.07
N LEU A 158 -13.29 -10.02 -5.05
CA LEU A 158 -13.01 -9.20 -6.22
C LEU A 158 -11.54 -9.37 -6.62
N VAL A 159 -11.29 -9.96 -7.78
CA VAL A 159 -9.93 -10.12 -8.32
C VAL A 159 -9.51 -8.85 -9.06
N THR A 160 -8.34 -8.31 -8.75
CA THR A 160 -7.75 -7.15 -9.44
C THR A 160 -6.54 -7.55 -10.28
N LEU A 161 -6.25 -6.86 -11.38
CA LEU A 161 -5.08 -7.16 -12.22
C LEU A 161 -3.75 -7.04 -11.45
N GLY A 162 -3.69 -6.12 -10.50
CA GLY A 162 -2.55 -5.92 -9.61
C GLY A 162 -2.99 -5.32 -8.28
N SER A 163 -2.02 -4.96 -7.45
CA SER A 163 -2.28 -4.29 -6.17
C SER A 163 -3.02 -2.96 -6.39
N PRO A 164 -4.16 -2.73 -5.70
CA PRO A 164 -4.84 -1.43 -5.74
C PRO A 164 -3.90 -0.30 -5.33
N ASN A 165 -4.09 0.88 -5.91
CA ASN A 165 -3.28 2.05 -5.64
C ASN A 165 -4.11 3.33 -5.82
N SER A 166 -3.53 4.46 -5.41
CA SER A 166 -4.14 5.79 -5.48
C SER A 166 -3.67 6.61 -6.68
N ILE A 167 -3.10 5.96 -7.71
CA ILE A 167 -2.49 6.63 -8.85
C ILE A 167 -3.57 7.22 -9.76
N MET A 168 -3.55 8.54 -9.89
CA MET A 168 -4.41 9.31 -10.79
C MET A 168 -3.61 9.82 -11.98
N LYS A 169 -4.13 9.62 -13.20
CA LYS A 169 -3.43 10.03 -14.44
C LYS A 169 -3.11 11.52 -14.48
N ASP A 170 -4.04 12.36 -14.03
CA ASP A 170 -3.84 13.82 -14.03
C ASP A 170 -2.80 14.24 -13.00
N GLU A 171 -2.75 13.58 -11.85
CA GLU A 171 -1.74 13.83 -10.82
C GLU A 171 -0.36 13.37 -11.28
N LEU A 172 -0.27 12.20 -11.90
CA LEU A 172 0.96 11.73 -12.57
C LEU A 172 1.48 12.76 -13.58
N LYS A 173 0.58 13.30 -14.41
CA LYS A 173 0.94 14.30 -15.41
C LYS A 173 1.48 15.58 -14.75
N LYS A 174 0.79 16.10 -13.74
CA LYS A 174 1.24 17.28 -12.97
C LYS A 174 2.60 17.07 -12.32
N GLN A 175 2.83 15.90 -11.72
CA GLN A 175 4.11 15.56 -11.09
C GLN A 175 5.23 15.44 -12.13
N GLY A 176 4.95 14.86 -13.30
CA GLY A 176 5.88 14.85 -14.42
C GLY A 176 6.23 16.26 -14.92
N GLU A 177 5.23 17.12 -15.11
CA GLU A 177 5.42 18.53 -15.50
C GLU A 177 6.24 19.30 -14.46
N ALA A 178 5.98 19.08 -13.16
CA ALA A 178 6.75 19.69 -12.08
C ALA A 178 8.22 19.21 -12.07
N LEU A 179 8.46 17.90 -12.25
CA LEU A 179 9.80 17.33 -12.32
C LEU A 179 10.58 17.91 -13.51
N LEU A 180 9.96 18.02 -14.68
CA LEU A 180 10.58 18.61 -15.87
C LEU A 180 10.79 20.12 -15.75
N LYS A 181 10.02 20.81 -14.91
CA LYS A 181 10.26 22.23 -14.61
C LYS A 181 11.47 22.41 -13.69
N GLU A 182 11.63 21.55 -12.69
CA GLU A 182 12.75 21.60 -11.74
C GLU A 182 14.06 21.11 -12.37
N TYR A 183 13.96 20.05 -13.18
CA TYR A 183 15.07 19.47 -13.93
C TYR A 183 14.72 19.48 -15.43
N PRO A 184 14.95 20.61 -16.13
CA PRO A 184 14.62 20.73 -17.55
C PRO A 184 15.33 19.72 -18.43
N ALA A 185 14.57 19.14 -19.36
CA ALA A 185 15.12 18.38 -20.46
C ALA A 185 15.73 19.34 -21.50
N ASN A 186 16.86 18.94 -22.05
CA ASN A 186 17.51 19.54 -23.21
C ASN A 186 17.05 18.88 -24.52
N SER A 187 16.60 17.64 -24.47
CA SER A 187 16.12 16.87 -25.62
C SER A 187 14.60 16.64 -25.57
N SER A 188 14.02 16.46 -26.76
CA SER A 188 12.64 15.96 -26.93
C SER A 188 12.48 14.47 -26.58
N LYS A 189 13.55 13.68 -26.58
CA LYS A 189 13.54 12.27 -26.19
C LYS A 189 13.89 12.17 -24.71
N ILE A 190 12.94 11.70 -23.90
CA ILE A 190 13.12 11.52 -22.46
C ILE A 190 12.99 10.03 -22.13
N TRP A 191 14.01 9.47 -21.51
CA TRP A 191 14.04 8.08 -21.05
C TRP A 191 14.11 8.03 -19.53
N SER A 192 13.18 7.28 -18.93
CA SER A 192 13.16 7.06 -17.48
C SER A 192 13.68 5.66 -17.15
N ILE A 193 14.63 5.58 -16.22
CA ILE A 193 15.18 4.31 -15.74
C ILE A 193 14.87 4.15 -14.26
N LEU A 194 14.11 3.10 -13.94
CA LEU A 194 13.76 2.72 -12.57
C LEU A 194 14.60 1.50 -12.18
N ILE A 195 15.55 1.68 -11.27
CA ILE A 195 16.49 0.64 -10.86
C ILE A 195 15.99 0.02 -9.55
N GLY A 196 15.62 -1.25 -9.62
CA GLY A 196 15.25 -2.04 -8.44
C GLY A 196 16.41 -2.29 -7.48
N GLY A 197 16.14 -3.08 -6.45
CA GLY A 197 17.18 -3.65 -5.59
C GLY A 197 17.19 -5.16 -5.66
N ASP A 198 18.13 -5.76 -4.94
CA ASP A 198 18.26 -7.22 -4.86
C ASP A 198 16.93 -7.86 -4.40
N ASP A 199 16.59 -8.99 -5.02
CA ASP A 199 15.49 -9.85 -4.62
C ASP A 199 15.89 -11.33 -4.71
N GLY A 200 14.95 -12.25 -4.48
CA GLY A 200 15.23 -13.69 -4.50
C GLY A 200 15.66 -14.23 -5.87
N ASN A 201 15.49 -13.46 -6.95
CA ASN A 201 15.74 -13.88 -8.32
C ASN A 201 16.91 -13.11 -8.98
N TYR A 202 17.17 -11.86 -8.56
CA TYR A 202 18.15 -10.97 -9.22
C TYR A 202 19.00 -10.18 -8.23
N SER A 203 20.26 -9.93 -8.63
CA SER A 203 21.16 -8.99 -7.94
C SER A 203 21.52 -7.81 -8.83
N VAL A 204 21.38 -6.61 -8.28
CA VAL A 204 21.77 -5.33 -8.88
C VAL A 204 23.17 -5.01 -8.41
N SER A 205 24.17 -5.76 -8.91
CA SER A 205 25.57 -5.61 -8.51
C SER A 205 26.25 -4.37 -9.14
N PRO A 206 27.39 -3.91 -8.58
CA PRO A 206 28.17 -2.80 -9.16
C PRO A 206 28.56 -3.05 -10.62
N SER A 207 28.98 -4.28 -10.93
CA SER A 207 29.38 -4.66 -12.29
C SER A 207 28.18 -4.69 -13.25
N TRP A 208 27.00 -5.09 -12.75
CA TRP A 208 25.77 -5.05 -13.53
C TRP A 208 25.37 -3.61 -13.85
N ILE A 209 25.40 -2.69 -12.88
CA ILE A 209 25.14 -1.26 -13.09
C ILE A 209 26.08 -0.70 -14.15
N LYS A 210 27.40 -0.89 -13.98
CA LYS A 210 28.41 -0.40 -14.93
C LYS A 210 28.18 -0.94 -16.35
N LYS A 211 27.85 -2.23 -16.48
CA LYS A 211 27.69 -2.89 -17.78
C LYS A 211 26.36 -2.57 -18.46
N ARG A 212 25.27 -2.51 -17.71
CA ARG A 212 23.90 -2.36 -18.26
C ARG A 212 23.49 -0.91 -18.30
N ILE A 213 23.51 -0.23 -17.15
CA ILE A 213 23.09 1.17 -17.06
C ILE A 213 24.10 2.07 -17.78
N GLY A 214 25.41 1.80 -17.61
CA GLY A 214 26.44 2.52 -18.36
C GLY A 214 26.32 2.34 -19.89
N HIS A 215 25.82 1.19 -20.37
CA HIS A 215 25.56 1.00 -21.80
C HIS A 215 24.33 1.79 -22.25
N ILE A 216 23.24 1.81 -21.46
CA ILE A 216 22.05 2.62 -21.75
C ILE A 216 22.40 4.11 -21.80
N MET A 217 23.25 4.59 -20.88
CA MET A 217 23.73 5.99 -20.88
C MET A 217 24.44 6.35 -22.18
N LYS A 218 25.34 5.48 -22.67
CA LYS A 218 26.03 5.71 -23.95
C LYS A 218 25.07 5.73 -25.14
N ILE A 219 24.07 4.86 -25.15
CA ILE A 219 23.06 4.85 -26.21
C ILE A 219 22.23 6.13 -26.14
N ALA A 220 21.83 6.57 -24.94
CA ALA A 220 21.08 7.80 -24.76
C ALA A 220 21.85 9.02 -25.29
N GLU A 221 23.16 9.11 -25.05
CA GLU A 221 24.01 10.16 -25.61
C GLU A 221 24.06 10.14 -27.15
N GLN A 222 24.14 8.95 -27.74
CA GLN A 222 24.13 8.79 -29.21
C GLN A 222 22.78 9.15 -29.83
N GLU A 223 21.70 8.85 -29.11
CA GLU A 223 20.33 9.10 -29.55
C GLU A 223 19.83 10.52 -29.25
N ASP A 224 20.66 11.34 -28.60
CA ASP A 224 20.27 12.63 -28.03
C ASP A 224 19.02 12.48 -27.16
N ALA A 225 19.08 11.58 -26.16
CA ALA A 225 18.01 11.33 -25.20
C ALA A 225 18.43 11.69 -23.79
N ASP A 226 17.55 12.40 -23.07
CA ASP A 226 17.75 12.76 -21.68
C ASP A 226 17.30 11.66 -20.73
N LEU A 227 18.11 11.42 -19.71
CA LEU A 227 17.89 10.37 -18.72
C LEU A 227 17.44 10.93 -17.37
N TYR A 228 16.35 10.36 -16.86
CA TYR A 228 15.84 10.55 -15.52
C TYR A 228 15.88 9.20 -14.81
N ILE A 229 16.74 9.08 -13.80
CA ILE A 229 17.08 7.80 -13.19
C ILE A 229 16.68 7.83 -11.72
N THR A 230 16.10 6.74 -11.23
CA THR A 230 15.91 6.56 -9.79
C THR A 230 16.21 5.14 -9.35
N THR A 231 16.69 4.98 -8.12
CA THR A 231 16.93 3.68 -7.49
C THR A 231 15.79 3.29 -6.53
N SER A 232 15.79 2.04 -6.09
CA SER A 232 14.98 1.58 -4.96
C SER A 232 15.77 1.75 -3.66
N ARG A 233 15.08 1.86 -2.52
CA ARG A 233 15.73 1.79 -1.19
C ARG A 233 16.49 0.49 -0.96
N ARG A 234 16.15 -0.56 -1.70
CA ARG A 234 16.79 -1.88 -1.66
C ARG A 234 18.03 -1.99 -2.55
N THR A 235 18.35 -0.98 -3.36
CA THR A 235 19.51 -1.04 -4.24
C THR A 235 20.80 -1.08 -3.39
N PRO A 236 21.72 -2.03 -3.61
CA PRO A 236 22.90 -2.18 -2.75
C PRO A 236 23.79 -0.93 -2.73
N PRO A 237 24.40 -0.57 -1.58
CA PRO A 237 25.21 0.65 -1.46
C PRO A 237 26.34 0.75 -2.49
N GLY A 238 27.09 -0.34 -2.73
CA GLY A 238 28.17 -0.33 -3.74
C GLY A 238 27.67 -0.09 -5.17
N SER A 239 26.43 -0.48 -5.46
CA SER A 239 25.77 -0.28 -6.75
C SER A 239 25.27 1.15 -6.90
N VAL A 240 24.77 1.74 -5.81
CA VAL A 240 24.45 3.17 -5.74
C VAL A 240 25.70 4.02 -6.01
N GLU A 241 26.82 3.73 -5.35
CA GLU A 241 28.06 4.47 -5.56
C GLU A 241 28.59 4.34 -6.99
N THR A 242 28.51 3.13 -7.56
CA THR A 242 28.86 2.92 -8.97
C THR A 242 27.95 3.71 -9.91
N LEU A 243 26.64 3.75 -9.63
CA LEU A 243 25.67 4.49 -10.42
C LEU A 243 25.95 6.00 -10.38
N LYS A 244 26.19 6.57 -9.19
CA LYS A 244 26.56 7.98 -9.05
C LYS A 244 27.81 8.32 -9.84
N TYR A 245 28.84 7.47 -9.74
CA TYR A 245 30.08 7.66 -10.47
C TYR A 245 29.88 7.67 -11.99
N ILE A 246 29.16 6.68 -12.56
CA ILE A 246 28.96 6.66 -14.01
C ILE A 246 28.00 7.77 -14.48
N ALA A 247 27.00 8.13 -13.67
CA ALA A 247 26.05 9.18 -14.00
C ALA A 247 26.71 10.56 -14.03
N SER A 248 27.66 10.85 -13.14
CA SER A 248 28.38 12.13 -13.12
C SER A 248 29.27 12.36 -14.34
N HIS A 249 29.55 11.29 -15.11
CA HIS A 249 30.34 11.36 -16.35
C HIS A 249 29.46 11.28 -17.62
N SER A 250 28.13 11.19 -17.48
CA SER A 250 27.24 11.14 -18.63
C SER A 250 26.57 12.48 -18.89
N SER A 251 26.64 12.93 -20.14
CA SER A 251 25.97 14.14 -20.59
C SER A 251 24.46 13.95 -20.81
N ALA A 252 23.98 12.70 -20.90
CA ALA A 252 22.55 12.42 -21.04
C ALA A 252 21.77 12.52 -19.72
N VAL A 253 22.41 12.37 -18.56
CA VAL A 253 21.70 12.35 -17.27
C VAL A 253 21.28 13.75 -16.84
N ARG A 254 19.97 14.00 -16.81
CA ARG A 254 19.37 15.26 -16.33
C ARG A 254 19.03 15.20 -14.85
N TYR A 255 18.60 14.04 -14.38
CA TYR A 255 18.22 13.83 -12.99
C TYR A 255 18.55 12.41 -12.51
N LEU A 256 19.10 12.32 -11.30
CA LEU A 256 19.35 11.07 -10.60
C LEU A 256 18.84 11.19 -9.16
N LEU A 257 17.84 10.38 -8.82
CA LEU A 257 17.38 10.23 -7.45
C LEU A 257 17.86 8.93 -6.82
N ILE A 258 18.56 9.05 -5.70
CA ILE A 258 18.93 7.92 -4.86
C ILE A 258 17.89 7.74 -3.76
N ALA A 259 17.02 6.74 -3.88
CA ALA A 259 15.89 6.56 -2.96
C ALA A 259 16.31 6.18 -1.52
N SER A 260 17.52 5.67 -1.32
CA SER A 260 18.09 5.43 0.02
C SER A 260 18.55 6.70 0.72
N GLU A 261 18.69 7.82 0.00
CA GLU A 261 19.19 9.12 0.49
C GLU A 261 18.11 10.20 0.48
N SER A 262 16.88 9.85 0.10
CA SER A 262 15.78 10.78 -0.04
C SER A 262 14.46 10.19 0.46
N ASP A 263 13.69 11.03 1.14
CA ASP A 263 12.31 10.71 1.48
C ASP A 263 11.35 10.93 0.29
N PHE A 264 11.78 11.69 -0.72
CA PHE A 264 11.02 11.90 -1.94
C PHE A 264 10.90 10.60 -2.77
N ASN A 265 9.74 10.39 -3.38
CA ASN A 265 9.49 9.26 -4.29
C ASN A 265 8.85 9.78 -5.59
N PRO A 266 9.59 9.79 -6.72
CA PRO A 266 9.13 10.30 -8.01
C PRO A 266 8.26 9.27 -8.75
N ILE A 267 8.15 8.05 -8.20
CA ILE A 267 7.27 7.00 -8.71
C ILE A 267 6.14 6.83 -7.69
N PRO A 268 5.01 7.56 -7.83
CA PRO A 268 3.88 7.37 -6.93
C PRO A 268 3.40 5.90 -7.04
N ALA A 269 3.08 5.32 -5.88
CA ALA A 269 2.71 3.91 -5.72
C ALA A 269 1.55 3.77 -4.72
#